data_AF-A0A7U9SM00-F1
#
_entry.id   AF-A0A7U9SM00-F1
#
_cell.length_a   1.000
_cell.length_b   1.000
_cell.length_c   1.000
_cell.angle_alpha   90.00
_cell.angle_beta   90.00
_cell.angle_gamma   90.00
#
_symmetry.space_group_name_H-M   'P 1'
#
loop_
_entity.id
_entity.type
_entity.pdbx_description
1 polymer ?
#
loop_
_entity_poly.entity_id
_entity_poly.type
_entity_poly.pdbx_seq_one_letter_code
_entity_poly.pdbx_strand_id
1 'polypeptide(L)'
;MDKDWNRLNNLIYQENCFRSLCSLMCGDTHYWAFLEMLEALAVGNMKTLDLLVPQKTEPVNHIFPVYRPATDLLIGLWRKDNSVLDYAVPRAKKFVCGKRPQWERATIAYLLAMYDKNPKEAGVQLGLLCKGVMRADFDVDTDKTLFVPAHGLYQLAACLWDKELFQQLPMPDHKIFSKEYAVWRNTQKVHPELFAKYPETMINNVLVNPEIEMLEPNK
;
A
#
# COMPACT_ATOMS: atom_id res chain seq x y z
N MET A 1 -3.08 29.53 -4.70
CA MET A 1 -3.61 28.31 -5.34
C MET A 1 -4.12 27.44 -4.23
N ASP A 2 -5.43 27.27 -4.12
CA ASP A 2 -6.00 26.27 -3.23
C ASP A 2 -5.48 24.89 -3.65
N LYS A 3 -4.98 24.11 -2.68
CA LYS A 3 -4.49 22.76 -2.95
C LYS A 3 -5.69 21.85 -3.17
N ASP A 4 -5.93 21.47 -4.42
CA ASP A 4 -7.01 20.55 -4.79
C ASP A 4 -6.61 19.10 -4.48
N TRP A 5 -6.69 18.73 -3.20
CA TRP A 5 -6.39 17.39 -2.73
C TRP A 5 -7.32 16.32 -3.29
N ASN A 6 -8.56 16.70 -3.61
CA ASN A 6 -9.53 15.79 -4.23
C ASN A 6 -9.06 15.38 -5.62
N ARG A 7 -8.63 16.36 -6.42
CA ARG A 7 -8.09 16.10 -7.76
C ARG A 7 -6.79 15.29 -7.71
N LEU A 8 -5.91 15.54 -6.75
CA LEU A 8 -4.72 14.71 -6.54
C LEU A 8 -5.10 13.27 -6.17
N ASN A 9 -6.03 13.07 -5.23
CA ASN A 9 -6.50 11.74 -4.83
C ASN A 9 -7.10 10.97 -6.01
N ASN A 10 -7.89 11.64 -6.86
CA ASN A 10 -8.47 11.04 -8.07
C ASN A 10 -7.40 10.64 -9.10
N LEU A 11 -6.32 11.43 -9.23
CA LEU A 11 -5.19 11.08 -10.10
C LEU A 11 -4.51 9.79 -9.61
N ILE A 12 -4.13 9.76 -8.32
CA ILE A 12 -3.49 8.59 -7.71
C ILE A 12 -4.42 7.36 -7.78
N TYR A 13 -5.72 7.55 -7.59
CA TYR A 13 -6.71 6.47 -7.72
C TYR A 13 -6.74 5.89 -9.13
N GLN A 14 -6.79 6.72 -10.16
CA GLN A 14 -6.79 6.23 -11.54
C GLN A 14 -5.48 5.51 -11.90
N GLU A 15 -4.33 6.02 -11.44
CA GLU A 15 -3.05 5.31 -11.60
C GLU A 15 -3.06 3.95 -10.90
N ASN A 16 -3.59 3.89 -9.67
CA ASN A 16 -3.74 2.65 -8.92
C ASN A 16 -4.67 1.65 -9.62
N CYS A 17 -5.80 2.09 -10.18
CA CYS A 17 -6.69 1.25 -10.97
C CYS A 17 -5.95 0.58 -12.14
N PHE A 18 -5.15 1.36 -12.88
CA PHE A 18 -4.39 0.85 -14.01
C PHE A 18 -3.32 -0.17 -13.58
N ARG A 19 -2.49 0.18 -12.58
CA ARG A 19 -1.41 -0.70 -12.10
C ARG A 19 -1.97 -2.01 -11.52
N SER A 20 -3.04 -1.90 -10.72
CA SER A 20 -3.67 -3.06 -10.09
C SER A 20 -4.31 -3.99 -11.11
N LEU A 21 -4.88 -3.47 -12.20
CA LEU A 21 -5.41 -4.30 -13.28
C LEU A 21 -4.29 -5.14 -13.91
N CYS A 22 -3.13 -4.54 -14.19
CA CYS A 22 -1.97 -5.29 -14.69
C CYS A 22 -1.54 -6.39 -13.71
N SER A 23 -1.48 -6.09 -12.41
CA SER A 23 -1.12 -7.08 -11.39
C SER A 23 -2.13 -8.23 -11.29
N LEU A 24 -3.43 -7.94 -11.40
CA LEU A 24 -4.50 -8.94 -11.34
C LEU A 24 -4.52 -9.86 -12.58
N MET A 25 -4.21 -9.31 -13.76
CA MET A 25 -4.32 -10.04 -15.02
C MET A 25 -3.04 -10.78 -15.44
N CYS A 26 -1.87 -10.27 -15.03
CA CYS A 26 -0.59 -10.74 -15.55
C CYS A 26 0.34 -11.38 -14.51
N GLY A 27 -0.06 -11.43 -13.24
CA GLY A 27 0.76 -11.99 -12.16
C GLY A 27 0.70 -13.51 -12.07
N ASP A 28 1.86 -14.15 -11.97
CA ASP A 28 1.97 -15.56 -11.51
C ASP A 28 1.72 -15.68 -10.00
N THR A 29 1.79 -14.56 -9.29
CA THR A 29 1.47 -14.40 -7.87
C THR A 29 0.94 -12.99 -7.59
N HIS A 30 0.00 -12.89 -6.66
CA HIS A 30 -0.49 -11.61 -6.16
C HIS A 30 0.57 -10.83 -5.36
N TYR A 31 1.65 -11.49 -4.93
CA TYR A 31 2.67 -10.84 -4.10
C TYR A 31 3.46 -9.77 -4.87
N TRP A 32 3.48 -9.82 -6.20
CA TRP A 32 4.05 -8.74 -7.01
C TRP A 32 3.33 -7.41 -6.83
N ALA A 33 2.06 -7.46 -6.41
CA ALA A 33 1.19 -6.29 -6.26
C ALA A 33 1.33 -5.58 -4.92
N PHE A 34 2.37 -5.87 -4.12
CA PHE A 34 2.47 -5.34 -2.75
C PHE A 34 2.42 -3.81 -2.71
N LEU A 35 3.06 -3.11 -3.65
CA LEU A 35 3.01 -1.65 -3.69
C LEU A 35 1.63 -1.15 -4.12
N GLU A 36 1.00 -1.81 -5.09
CA GLU A 36 -0.35 -1.50 -5.55
C GLU A 36 -1.40 -1.69 -4.43
N MET A 37 -1.20 -2.66 -3.53
CA MET A 37 -2.01 -2.80 -2.31
C MET A 37 -1.87 -1.58 -1.40
N LEU A 38 -0.65 -1.08 -1.20
CA LEU A 38 -0.41 0.14 -0.42
C LEU A 38 -0.99 1.38 -1.11
N GLU A 39 -0.89 1.49 -2.43
CA GLU A 39 -1.49 2.58 -3.19
C GLU A 39 -3.02 2.56 -3.09
N ALA A 40 -3.64 1.39 -3.18
CA ALA A 40 -5.08 1.22 -3.00
C ALA A 40 -5.52 1.68 -1.60
N LEU A 41 -4.76 1.32 -0.56
CA LEU A 41 -4.96 1.85 0.80
C LEU A 41 -4.88 3.38 0.82
N ALA A 42 -3.85 3.97 0.21
CA ALA A 42 -3.58 5.41 0.26
C ALA A 42 -4.76 6.27 -0.25
N VAL A 43 -5.49 5.77 -1.24
CA VAL A 43 -6.63 6.49 -1.86
C VAL A 43 -7.99 5.98 -1.40
N GLY A 44 -8.06 4.86 -0.67
CA GLY A 44 -9.32 4.26 -0.25
C GLY A 44 -9.96 3.32 -1.25
N ASN A 45 -9.21 2.77 -2.19
CA ASN A 45 -9.70 1.81 -3.17
C ASN A 45 -9.84 0.42 -2.53
N MET A 46 -10.73 0.30 -1.54
CA MET A 46 -10.89 -0.91 -0.73
C MET A 46 -11.34 -2.10 -1.58
N LYS A 47 -12.13 -1.85 -2.63
CA LYS A 47 -12.55 -2.89 -3.56
C LYS A 47 -11.35 -3.55 -4.24
N THR A 48 -10.47 -2.76 -4.85
CA THR A 48 -9.27 -3.30 -5.50
C THR A 48 -8.30 -3.90 -4.49
N LEU A 49 -8.15 -3.29 -3.31
CA LEU A 49 -7.33 -3.87 -2.23
C LEU A 49 -7.79 -5.29 -1.87
N ASP A 50 -9.10 -5.53 -1.72
CA ASP A 50 -9.63 -6.85 -1.37
C ASP A 50 -9.39 -7.90 -2.46
N LEU A 51 -9.31 -7.49 -3.72
CA LEU A 51 -8.95 -8.36 -4.85
C LEU A 51 -7.45 -8.65 -4.91
N LEU A 52 -6.62 -7.65 -4.59
CA LEU A 52 -5.17 -7.79 -4.60
C LEU A 52 -4.67 -8.64 -3.44
N VAL A 53 -5.17 -8.42 -2.22
CA VAL A 53 -4.70 -9.12 -1.02
C VAL A 53 -5.15 -10.59 -1.05
N PRO A 54 -4.21 -11.55 -1.13
CA PRO A 54 -4.55 -12.97 -1.20
C PRO A 54 -5.37 -13.44 0.00
N GLN A 55 -6.30 -14.38 -0.25
CA GLN A 55 -7.08 -15.01 0.83
C GLN A 55 -6.24 -15.89 1.74
N LYS A 56 -5.14 -16.42 1.19
CA LYS A 56 -4.16 -17.25 1.89
C LYS A 56 -2.79 -16.97 1.31
N THR A 57 -1.77 -17.32 2.05
CA THR A 57 -0.39 -17.08 1.64
C THR A 57 0.03 -18.03 0.53
N GLU A 58 0.85 -17.54 -0.39
CA GLU A 58 1.25 -18.27 -1.58
C GLU A 58 2.68 -18.83 -1.44
N PRO A 59 2.98 -20.03 -1.98
CA PRO A 59 4.32 -20.61 -1.94
C PRO A 59 5.26 -19.96 -2.97
N VAL A 60 5.61 -18.68 -2.78
CA VAL A 60 6.42 -17.88 -3.72
C VAL A 60 7.90 -17.91 -3.36
N ASN A 61 8.76 -18.31 -4.31
CA ASN A 61 10.21 -18.39 -4.09
C ASN A 61 11.03 -17.41 -4.96
N HIS A 62 10.48 -16.92 -6.07
CA HIS A 62 11.16 -16.02 -7.02
C HIS A 62 10.46 -14.67 -7.04
N ILE A 63 10.70 -13.87 -6.00
CA ILE A 63 10.10 -12.54 -5.87
C ILE A 63 11.07 -11.54 -5.27
N PHE A 64 10.75 -10.25 -5.42
CA PHE A 64 11.50 -9.19 -4.76
C PHE A 64 11.54 -9.43 -3.24
N PRO A 65 12.72 -9.43 -2.59
CA PRO A 65 12.90 -10.02 -1.25
C PRO A 65 11.99 -9.46 -0.15
N VAL A 66 11.62 -8.18 -0.21
CA VAL A 66 10.74 -7.55 0.77
C VAL A 66 9.27 -7.95 0.60
N TYR A 67 8.83 -8.26 -0.62
CA TYR A 67 7.39 -8.48 -0.91
C TYR A 67 6.84 -9.70 -0.18
N ARG A 68 7.62 -10.79 -0.09
CA ARG A 68 7.16 -11.99 0.64
C ARG A 68 6.84 -11.71 2.12
N PRO A 69 7.81 -11.29 2.95
CA PRO A 69 7.51 -11.00 4.36
C PRO A 69 6.53 -9.83 4.53
N ALA A 70 6.49 -8.86 3.61
CA ALA A 70 5.57 -7.73 3.71
C ALA A 70 4.12 -8.16 3.44
N THR A 71 3.89 -8.91 2.36
CA THR A 71 2.57 -9.40 1.98
C THR A 71 2.05 -10.44 2.97
N ASP A 72 2.91 -11.34 3.48
CA ASP A 72 2.52 -12.29 4.55
C ASP A 72 1.99 -11.53 5.79
N LEU A 73 2.70 -10.49 6.24
CA LEU A 73 2.24 -9.64 7.34
C LEU A 73 0.96 -8.87 7.00
N LEU A 74 0.87 -8.32 5.79
CA LEU A 74 -0.30 -7.57 5.35
C LEU A 74 -1.55 -8.45 5.31
N ILE A 75 -1.45 -9.69 4.81
CA ILE A 75 -2.54 -10.68 4.84
C ILE A 75 -2.98 -10.90 6.30
N GLY A 76 -2.04 -11.23 7.18
CA GLY A 76 -2.33 -11.50 8.59
C GLY A 76 -2.98 -10.32 9.31
N LEU A 77 -2.51 -9.09 9.07
CA LEU A 77 -3.05 -7.86 9.65
C LEU A 77 -4.43 -7.50 9.06
N TRP A 78 -4.55 -7.50 7.74
CA TRP A 78 -5.77 -7.08 7.01
C TRP A 78 -6.92 -8.05 7.22
N ARG A 79 -6.65 -9.36 7.09
CA ARG A 79 -7.65 -10.42 7.28
C ARG A 79 -7.83 -10.83 8.74
N LYS A 80 -7.00 -10.28 9.65
CA LYS A 80 -6.96 -10.65 11.09
C LYS A 80 -6.72 -12.15 11.29
N ASP A 81 -5.85 -12.73 10.47
CA ASP A 81 -5.54 -14.16 10.47
C ASP A 81 -4.30 -14.45 11.32
N ASN A 82 -4.54 -14.88 12.57
CA ASN A 82 -3.47 -15.24 13.49
C ASN A 82 -2.63 -16.43 13.00
N SER A 83 -3.22 -17.36 12.24
CA SER A 83 -2.48 -18.51 11.73
C SER A 83 -1.40 -18.09 10.73
N VAL A 84 -1.67 -17.02 9.97
CA VAL A 84 -0.67 -16.39 9.09
C VAL A 84 0.36 -15.61 9.91
N LEU A 85 -0.08 -14.84 10.91
CA LEU A 85 0.81 -14.04 11.76
C LEU A 85 1.82 -14.88 12.55
N ASP A 86 1.41 -16.06 13.04
CA ASP A 86 2.25 -16.96 13.84
C ASP A 86 3.55 -17.34 13.13
N TYR A 87 3.51 -17.51 11.80
CA TYR A 87 4.70 -17.80 11.01
C TYR A 87 5.32 -16.55 10.34
N ALA A 88 4.50 -15.55 9.97
CA ALA A 88 4.95 -14.35 9.28
C ALA A 88 5.82 -13.46 10.18
N VAL A 89 5.43 -13.28 11.44
CA VAL A 89 6.12 -12.40 12.39
C VAL A 89 7.56 -12.85 12.67
N PRO A 90 7.87 -14.13 12.97
CA PRO A 90 9.26 -14.58 13.12
C PRO A 90 10.12 -14.36 11.87
N ARG A 91 9.57 -14.57 10.68
CA ARG A 91 10.29 -14.35 9.40
C ARG A 91 10.57 -12.87 9.16
N ALA A 92 9.59 -12.02 9.43
CA ALA A 92 9.74 -10.57 9.33
C ALA A 92 10.81 -10.05 10.30
N LYS A 93 10.81 -10.52 11.57
CA LYS A 93 11.86 -10.18 12.54
C LYS A 93 13.26 -10.57 12.03
N LYS A 94 13.40 -11.77 11.46
CA LYS A 94 14.65 -12.22 10.85
C LYS A 94 15.07 -11.34 9.65
N PHE A 95 14.11 -10.91 8.83
CA PHE A 95 14.36 -10.05 7.67
C PHE A 95 14.93 -8.69 8.08
N VAL A 96 14.33 -8.04 9.09
CA VAL A 96 14.75 -6.71 9.58
C VAL A 96 16.17 -6.74 10.16
N CYS A 97 16.58 -7.84 10.80
CA CYS A 97 17.94 -8.02 11.31
C CYS A 97 18.99 -8.24 10.19
N GLY A 98 18.57 -8.45 8.95
CA GLY A 98 19.46 -8.71 7.82
C GLY A 98 20.14 -7.46 7.24
N LYS A 99 21.04 -7.70 6.28
CA LYS A 99 21.66 -6.65 5.46
C LYS A 99 20.80 -6.41 4.21
N ARG A 100 19.77 -5.58 4.34
CA ARG A 100 18.87 -5.16 3.26
C ARG A 100 18.82 -3.63 3.17
N PRO A 101 18.43 -3.06 2.00
CA PRO A 101 18.19 -1.64 1.86
C PRO A 101 17.30 -1.08 2.98
N GLN A 102 17.51 0.19 3.34
CA GLN A 102 16.83 0.79 4.49
C GLN A 102 15.33 0.82 4.31
N TRP A 103 14.83 1.18 3.12
CA TRP A 103 13.40 1.24 2.87
C TRP A 103 12.74 -0.13 3.03
N GLU A 104 13.38 -1.21 2.52
CA GLU A 104 12.85 -2.57 2.66
C GLU A 104 12.70 -2.97 4.14
N ARG A 105 13.75 -2.74 4.94
CA ARG A 105 13.72 -3.07 6.37
C ARG A 105 12.70 -2.21 7.11
N ALA A 106 12.60 -0.93 6.77
CA ALA A 106 11.66 -0.01 7.36
C ALA A 106 10.20 -0.39 7.05
N THR A 107 9.90 -0.84 5.83
CA THR A 107 8.56 -1.38 5.47
C THR A 107 8.17 -2.54 6.37
N ILE A 108 9.06 -3.53 6.54
CA ILE A 108 8.76 -4.70 7.38
C ILE A 108 8.68 -4.33 8.86
N ALA A 109 9.60 -3.48 9.34
CA ALA A 109 9.58 -3.02 10.72
C ALA A 109 8.32 -2.20 11.04
N TYR A 110 7.81 -1.42 10.08
CA TYR A 110 6.53 -0.74 10.19
C TYR A 110 5.38 -1.73 10.40
N LEU A 111 5.29 -2.77 9.57
CA LEU A 111 4.24 -3.79 9.67
C LEU A 111 4.36 -4.61 10.98
N LEU A 112 5.57 -4.84 11.48
CA LEU A 112 5.78 -5.41 12.82
C LEU A 112 5.30 -4.47 13.93
N ALA A 113 5.58 -3.17 13.84
CA ALA A 113 5.08 -2.19 14.81
C ALA A 113 3.54 -2.08 14.78
N MET A 114 2.93 -2.26 13.60
CA MET A 114 1.48 -2.41 13.44
C MET A 114 0.93 -3.60 14.23
N TYR A 115 1.56 -4.77 14.08
CA TYR A 115 1.23 -5.99 14.83
C TYR A 115 1.39 -5.79 16.35
N ASP A 116 2.50 -5.18 16.78
CA ASP A 116 2.81 -4.91 18.18
C ASP A 116 1.98 -3.74 18.77
N LYS A 117 1.12 -3.09 17.96
CA LYS A 117 0.33 -1.91 18.34
C LYS A 117 1.19 -0.77 18.91
N ASN A 118 2.33 -0.52 18.27
CA ASN A 118 3.30 0.48 18.71
C ASN A 118 3.36 1.68 17.73
N PRO A 119 2.54 2.72 17.94
CA PRO A 119 2.46 3.87 17.02
C PRO A 119 3.75 4.68 16.95
N LYS A 120 4.50 4.76 18.06
CA LYS A 120 5.78 5.49 18.09
C LYS A 120 6.81 4.82 17.18
N GLU A 121 6.94 3.51 17.29
CA GLU A 121 7.85 2.75 16.43
C GLU A 121 7.40 2.77 14.97
N ALA A 122 6.10 2.61 14.72
CA ALA A 122 5.53 2.73 13.37
C ALA A 122 5.89 4.09 12.74
N GLY A 123 5.76 5.21 13.46
CA GLY A 123 6.16 6.52 12.92
C GLY A 123 7.65 6.65 12.63
N VAL A 124 8.52 6.08 13.48
CA VAL A 124 9.97 6.03 13.23
C VAL A 124 10.25 5.27 11.93
N GLN A 125 9.67 4.08 11.78
CA GLN A 125 9.90 3.25 10.60
C GLN A 125 9.32 3.87 9.33
N LEU A 126 8.16 4.52 9.40
CA LEU A 126 7.61 5.26 8.28
C LEU A 126 8.52 6.42 7.85
N GLY A 127 9.12 7.11 8.81
CA GLY A 127 10.14 8.14 8.55
C GLY A 127 11.41 7.60 7.91
N LEU A 128 11.89 6.43 8.35
CA LEU A 128 13.05 5.75 7.77
C LEU A 128 12.78 5.24 6.36
N LEU A 129 11.57 4.74 6.10
CA LEU A 129 11.11 4.37 4.76
C LEU A 129 11.20 5.58 3.84
N CYS A 130 10.62 6.72 4.24
CA CYS A 130 10.65 7.92 3.43
C CYS A 130 12.06 8.43 3.11
N LYS A 131 13.02 8.23 4.01
CA LYS A 131 14.44 8.60 3.80
C LYS A 131 15.21 7.57 2.98
N GLY A 132 14.82 6.31 3.06
CA GLY A 132 15.52 5.19 2.46
C GLY A 132 15.11 4.88 1.01
N VAL A 133 13.97 5.40 0.55
CA VAL A 133 13.53 5.29 -0.85
C VAL A 133 14.48 6.11 -1.72
N MET A 134 15.24 5.44 -2.59
CA MET A 134 16.22 6.07 -3.48
C MET A 134 15.82 5.94 -4.95
N ARG A 135 16.32 6.87 -5.78
CA ARG A 135 16.14 6.88 -7.25
C ARG A 135 16.66 5.64 -7.98
N ALA A 136 17.51 4.84 -7.36
CA ALA A 136 18.02 3.61 -7.98
C ALA A 136 17.07 2.42 -7.79
N ASP A 137 16.20 2.50 -6.77
CA ASP A 137 15.21 1.47 -6.47
C ASP A 137 13.88 1.73 -7.19
N PHE A 138 13.67 2.96 -7.68
CA PHE A 138 12.44 3.45 -8.30
C PHE A 138 12.75 4.41 -9.46
N ASP A 139 11.75 5.14 -9.97
CA ASP A 139 11.95 6.14 -11.02
C ASP A 139 12.86 7.29 -10.56
N VAL A 140 13.56 7.92 -11.50
CA VAL A 140 14.48 9.05 -11.30
C VAL A 140 13.78 10.23 -10.61
N ASP A 141 12.47 10.37 -10.78
CA ASP A 141 11.67 11.44 -10.20
C ASP A 141 10.96 11.08 -8.88
N THR A 142 11.14 9.87 -8.33
CA THR A 142 10.48 9.45 -7.06
C THR A 142 10.82 10.36 -5.87
N ASP A 143 11.97 11.03 -5.87
CA ASP A 143 12.32 11.98 -4.81
C ASP A 143 11.75 13.40 -5.04
N LYS A 144 11.08 13.64 -6.18
CA LYS A 144 10.40 14.89 -6.53
C LYS A 144 8.88 14.75 -6.44
N THR A 145 8.37 13.54 -6.33
CA THR A 145 6.94 13.23 -6.24
C THR A 145 6.58 12.64 -4.87
N LEU A 146 5.28 12.49 -4.62
CA LEU A 146 4.81 11.77 -3.43
C LEU A 146 5.09 10.28 -3.59
N PHE A 147 5.64 9.66 -2.55
CA PHE A 147 5.74 8.22 -2.49
C PHE A 147 4.44 7.65 -1.91
N VAL A 148 3.49 7.38 -2.81
CA VAL A 148 2.13 6.94 -2.46
C VAL A 148 2.09 5.73 -1.50
N PRO A 149 2.98 4.70 -1.63
CA PRO A 149 2.97 3.59 -0.68
C PRO A 149 3.19 3.99 0.79
N ALA A 150 3.92 5.07 1.08
CA ALA A 150 4.06 5.57 2.45
C ALA A 150 2.72 6.12 2.99
N HIS A 151 1.93 6.79 2.15
CA HIS A 151 0.57 7.18 2.50
C HIS A 151 -0.35 5.97 2.71
N GLY A 152 -0.12 4.90 1.94
CA GLY A 152 -0.79 3.61 2.11
C GLY A 152 -0.57 2.99 3.48
N LEU A 153 0.69 2.93 3.92
CA LEU A 153 1.05 2.44 5.26
C LEU A 153 0.42 3.29 6.37
N TYR A 154 0.43 4.62 6.23
CA TYR A 154 -0.24 5.51 7.18
C TYR A 154 -1.75 5.26 7.22
N GLN A 155 -2.38 5.06 6.06
CA GLN A 155 -3.81 4.77 5.97
C GLN A 155 -4.16 3.38 6.51
N LEU A 156 -3.27 2.39 6.38
CA LEU A 156 -3.42 1.07 6.99
C LEU A 156 -3.61 1.19 8.51
N ALA A 157 -2.84 2.08 9.16
CA ALA A 157 -2.99 2.34 10.58
C ALA A 157 -4.36 2.95 10.92
N ALA A 158 -4.82 3.92 10.13
CA ALA A 158 -6.15 4.50 10.29
C ALA A 158 -7.29 3.48 10.11
N CYS A 159 -7.08 2.47 9.25
CA CYS A 159 -8.06 1.41 9.01
C CYS A 159 -8.07 0.34 10.11
N LEU A 160 -6.92 0.00 10.70
CA LEU A 160 -6.78 -1.15 11.60
C LEU A 160 -6.78 -0.78 13.08
N TRP A 161 -6.34 0.42 13.43
CA TRP A 161 -6.30 0.88 14.82
C TRP A 161 -7.54 1.71 15.17
N ASP A 162 -7.85 1.77 16.46
CA ASP A 162 -8.81 2.75 16.96
C ASP A 162 -8.25 4.17 16.83
N LYS A 163 -9.14 5.15 17.00
CA LYS A 163 -8.82 6.56 16.77
C LYS A 163 -7.74 7.06 17.74
N GLU A 164 -7.82 6.66 19.00
CA GLU A 164 -6.91 7.06 20.06
C GLU A 164 -5.48 6.56 19.80
N LEU A 165 -5.33 5.32 19.33
CA LEU A 165 -4.04 4.73 18.99
C LEU A 165 -3.49 5.34 17.70
N PHE A 166 -4.33 5.52 16.67
CA PHE A 166 -3.91 6.14 15.42
C PHE A 166 -3.44 7.59 15.60
N GLN A 167 -4.09 8.37 16.47
CA GLN A 167 -3.68 9.74 16.77
C GLN A 167 -2.27 9.85 17.38
N GLN A 168 -1.75 8.76 17.94
CA GLN A 168 -0.39 8.71 18.48
C GLN A 168 0.67 8.44 17.41
N LEU A 169 0.29 8.06 16.18
CA LEU A 169 1.20 7.73 15.08
C LEU A 169 1.86 9.01 14.52
N PRO A 170 3.18 9.20 14.69
CA PRO A 170 3.86 10.36 14.13
C PRO A 170 3.88 10.31 12.60
N MET A 171 3.53 11.43 11.95
CA MET A 171 3.70 11.58 10.51
C MET A 171 5.18 11.86 10.15
N PRO A 172 5.72 11.25 9.08
CA PRO A 172 7.07 11.55 8.59
C PRO A 172 7.27 13.03 8.26
N ASP A 173 8.46 13.55 8.55
CA ASP A 173 8.91 14.86 8.08
C ASP A 173 9.88 14.68 6.90
N HIS A 174 9.32 14.47 5.70
CA HIS A 174 10.11 14.23 4.50
C HIS A 174 9.34 14.67 3.24
N LYS A 175 10.04 15.18 2.23
CA LYS A 175 9.45 15.77 1.01
C LYS A 175 8.54 14.84 0.20
N ILE A 176 8.77 13.53 0.27
CA ILE A 176 7.98 12.53 -0.45
C ILE A 176 6.70 12.11 0.29
N PHE A 177 6.46 12.65 1.49
CA PHE A 177 5.25 12.42 2.29
C PHE A 177 4.55 13.74 2.61
N SER A 178 3.34 13.93 2.08
CA SER A 178 2.55 15.13 2.34
C SER A 178 1.67 14.97 3.58
N LYS A 179 2.07 15.61 4.69
CA LYS A 179 1.26 15.66 5.93
C LYS A 179 -0.14 16.22 5.69
N GLU A 180 -0.24 17.26 4.86
CA GLU A 180 -1.50 17.92 4.53
C GLU A 180 -2.44 16.97 3.77
N TYR A 181 -1.91 16.23 2.79
CA TYR A 181 -2.67 15.21 2.08
C TYR A 181 -3.12 14.09 3.01
N ALA A 182 -2.24 13.61 3.90
CA ALA A 182 -2.59 12.58 4.88
C ALA A 182 -3.71 13.03 5.83
N VAL A 183 -3.67 14.29 6.31
CA VAL A 183 -4.74 14.87 7.14
C VAL A 183 -6.03 15.02 6.34
N TRP A 184 -5.97 15.55 5.12
CA TRP A 184 -7.15 15.67 4.25
C TRP A 184 -7.79 14.30 4.01
N ARG A 185 -7.00 13.29 3.66
CA ARG A 185 -7.48 11.94 3.37
C ARG A 185 -8.17 11.30 4.58
N ASN A 186 -7.67 11.54 5.79
CA ASN A 186 -8.23 10.97 7.01
C ASN A 186 -9.41 11.77 7.60
N THR A 187 -9.67 12.98 7.10
CA THR A 187 -10.79 13.82 7.57
C THR A 187 -11.96 13.83 6.61
N GLN A 188 -11.73 13.61 5.31
CA GLN A 188 -12.77 13.63 4.30
C GLN A 188 -13.27 12.22 3.96
N LYS A 189 -14.59 12.08 3.80
CA LYS A 189 -15.24 10.86 3.29
C LYS A 189 -15.43 10.96 1.78
N VAL A 190 -14.33 11.04 1.04
CA VAL A 190 -14.36 11.07 -0.42
C VAL A 190 -14.31 9.64 -0.94
N HIS A 191 -15.24 9.31 -1.84
CA HIS A 191 -15.08 8.14 -2.71
C HIS A 191 -14.29 8.58 -3.93
N PRO A 192 -13.11 8.00 -4.20
CA PRO A 192 -12.31 8.43 -5.33
C PRO A 192 -13.05 8.18 -6.65
N GLU A 193 -12.84 9.07 -7.61
CA GLU A 193 -13.36 8.95 -8.96
C GLU A 193 -12.21 8.98 -9.98
N LEU A 194 -12.45 8.46 -11.18
CA LEU A 194 -11.48 8.61 -12.28
C LEU A 194 -11.18 10.09 -12.53
N PHE A 195 -9.90 10.45 -12.46
CA PHE A 195 -9.42 11.79 -12.75
C PHE A 195 -9.78 12.27 -14.16
N ALA A 196 -9.69 11.36 -15.14
CA ALA A 196 -10.09 11.57 -16.51
C ALA A 196 -10.84 10.34 -17.02
N LYS A 197 -12.04 10.57 -17.56
CA LYS A 197 -12.85 9.51 -18.18
C LYS A 197 -12.40 9.30 -19.63
N TYR A 198 -12.18 8.05 -20.00
CA TYR A 198 -11.96 7.65 -21.38
C TYR A 198 -13.27 7.81 -22.18
N PRO A 199 -13.21 8.16 -23.48
CA PRO A 199 -14.38 8.19 -24.34
C PRO A 199 -15.11 6.84 -24.39
N GLU A 200 -14.35 5.74 -24.40
CA GLU A 200 -14.87 4.38 -24.35
C GLU A 200 -15.27 4.00 -22.92
N THR A 201 -16.57 3.81 -22.70
CA THR A 201 -17.14 3.51 -21.38
C THR A 201 -16.65 2.18 -20.79
N MET A 202 -16.35 1.19 -21.64
CA MET A 202 -15.83 -0.11 -21.21
C MET A 202 -14.49 0.04 -20.49
N ILE A 203 -13.59 0.91 -20.96
CA ILE A 203 -12.28 1.14 -20.31
C ILE A 203 -12.49 1.68 -18.90
N ASN A 204 -13.37 2.68 -18.75
CA ASN A 204 -13.69 3.24 -17.44
C ASN A 204 -14.26 2.17 -16.50
N ASN A 205 -15.16 1.32 -17.00
CA ASN A 205 -15.79 0.25 -16.21
C ASN A 205 -14.77 -0.79 -15.74
N VAL A 206 -13.87 -1.24 -16.62
CA VAL A 206 -12.82 -2.20 -16.28
C VAL A 206 -11.85 -1.62 -15.24
N LEU A 207 -11.46 -0.35 -15.38
CA LEU A 207 -10.55 0.29 -14.43
C LEU A 207 -11.12 0.39 -13.01
N VAL A 208 -12.39 0.77 -12.86
CA VAL A 208 -13.02 0.88 -11.53
C VAL A 208 -13.61 -0.44 -11.03
N ASN A 209 -13.73 -1.43 -11.90
CA ASN A 209 -14.28 -2.75 -11.60
C ASN A 209 -13.52 -3.87 -12.36
N PRO A 210 -12.28 -4.20 -11.92
CA PRO A 210 -11.44 -5.16 -12.62
C PRO A 210 -12.02 -6.59 -12.61
N GLU A 211 -12.99 -6.89 -11.74
CA GLU A 211 -13.69 -8.18 -11.72
C GLU A 211 -14.40 -8.51 -13.05
N ILE A 212 -14.73 -7.49 -13.85
CA ILE A 212 -15.35 -7.67 -15.17
C ILE A 212 -14.45 -8.51 -16.10
N GLU A 213 -13.14 -8.27 -16.07
CA GLU A 213 -12.16 -9.02 -16.86
C GLU A 213 -11.76 -10.34 -16.19
N MET A 214 -11.75 -10.40 -14.85
CA MET A 214 -11.44 -11.62 -14.11
C MET A 214 -12.51 -12.72 -14.25
N LEU A 215 -13.73 -12.35 -14.67
CA LEU A 215 -14.88 -13.26 -14.85
C LEU A 215 -15.04 -13.78 -16.28
N GLU A 216 -14.26 -13.31 -17.27
CA GLU A 216 -14.18 -13.97 -18.57
C GLU A 216 -13.30 -15.21 -18.42
N PRO A 217 -13.87 -16.43 -18.37
CA PRO A 217 -13.06 -17.64 -18.35
C PRO A 217 -12.41 -17.78 -19.72
N ASN A 218 -11.12 -18.12 -19.73
CA ASN A 218 -10.39 -18.66 -20.89
C ASN A 218 -11.33 -19.34 -21.90
N LYS A 219 -11.60 -18.67 -23.03
CA LYS A 219 -12.11 -19.32 -24.23
C LYS A 219 -10.97 -19.93 -25.01
#